data_AF-A0A395J0K6-F1
#
_entry.id   AF-A0A395J0K6-F1
#
_cell.length_a   1.000
_cell.length_b   1.000
_cell.length_c   1.000
_cell.angle_alpha   90.00
_cell.angle_beta   90.00
_cell.angle_gamma   90.00
#
_symmetry.space_group_name_H-M   'P 1'
#
loop_
_entity.id
_entity.type
_entity.pdbx_description
1 polymer ?
#
loop_
_entity_poly.entity_id
_entity_poly.type
_entity_poly.pdbx_seq_one_letter_code
_entity_poly.pdbx_strand_id
1 'polypeptide(L)'
;MLSISHLILLLASAVAAVPINTVPTLPLGKNNCAIPSLPVNGGASELPAPTGTLAYVALGRGIQNYTCSAVGAAPAAIGAVANLYDATELAKCDGATFTQFPGIAVYTDLPSSSSASFLGLKPLGKHFFDASGTPTFDLSTISKILYAAKTGDVAAPIKRQPWAC
;
A
#
# COMPACT_ATOMS: atom_id res chain seq x y z
N MET A 1 22.62 -59.63 -14.33
CA MET A 1 21.37 -59.00 -14.81
C MET A 1 20.54 -58.65 -13.58
N LEU A 2 20.57 -57.40 -13.12
CA LEU A 2 19.63 -56.90 -12.12
C LEU A 2 18.87 -55.72 -12.75
N SER A 3 17.56 -55.90 -12.89
CA SER A 3 16.64 -54.93 -13.48
C SER A 3 16.30 -53.86 -12.43
N ILE A 4 16.58 -52.59 -12.76
CA ILE A 4 16.29 -51.44 -11.89
C ILE A 4 14.86 -51.00 -12.20
N SER A 5 13.90 -51.52 -11.45
CA SER A 5 12.51 -51.09 -11.50
C SER A 5 12.40 -49.63 -11.04
N HIS A 6 11.93 -48.75 -11.93
CA HIS A 6 11.77 -47.32 -11.67
C HIS A 6 10.61 -47.08 -10.68
N LEU A 7 10.93 -46.62 -9.47
CA LEU A 7 9.96 -46.16 -8.48
C LEU A 7 9.62 -44.69 -8.77
N ILE A 8 8.47 -44.45 -9.41
CA ILE A 8 7.93 -43.09 -9.61
C ILE A 8 7.23 -42.68 -8.31
N LEU A 9 7.84 -41.76 -7.56
CA LEU A 9 7.23 -41.13 -6.39
C LEU A 9 6.33 -39.98 -6.85
N LEU A 10 5.01 -40.21 -6.91
CA LEU A 10 4.03 -39.14 -7.10
C LEU A 10 3.85 -38.38 -5.78
N LEU A 11 4.48 -37.20 -5.66
CA LEU A 11 4.14 -36.24 -4.61
C LEU A 11 2.82 -35.53 -4.98
N ALA A 12 1.71 -35.99 -4.42
CA ALA A 12 0.45 -35.27 -4.43
C ALA A 12 0.46 -34.22 -3.31
N SER A 13 0.75 -32.96 -3.65
CA SER A 13 0.64 -31.83 -2.73
C SER A 13 -0.84 -31.45 -2.57
N ALA A 14 -1.46 -31.82 -1.46
CA ALA A 14 -2.77 -31.31 -1.08
C ALA A 14 -2.62 -29.89 -0.51
N VAL A 15 -3.04 -28.88 -1.28
CA VAL A 15 -3.14 -27.51 -0.78
C VAL A 15 -4.44 -27.40 0.00
N ALA A 16 -4.36 -27.42 1.34
CA ALA A 16 -5.48 -27.05 2.18
C ALA A 16 -5.67 -25.53 2.07
N ALA A 17 -6.72 -25.10 1.38
CA ALA A 17 -7.13 -23.70 1.37
C ALA A 17 -7.56 -23.32 2.80
N VAL A 18 -6.77 -22.49 3.45
CA VAL A 18 -7.14 -21.88 4.75
C VAL A 18 -8.34 -20.96 4.50
N PRO A 19 -9.40 -21.00 5.32
CA PRO A 19 -10.49 -20.05 5.18
C PRO A 19 -9.93 -18.64 5.34
N ILE A 20 -9.99 -17.86 4.27
CA ILE A 20 -9.68 -16.43 4.29
C ILE A 20 -10.70 -15.82 5.25
N ASN A 21 -10.26 -15.24 6.36
CA ASN A 21 -11.11 -14.37 7.16
C ASN A 21 -11.69 -13.32 6.20
N THR A 22 -12.99 -13.42 5.91
CA THR A 22 -13.68 -12.49 5.03
C THR A 22 -13.63 -11.13 5.71
N VAL A 23 -12.74 -10.25 5.24
CA VAL A 23 -12.84 -8.82 5.53
C VAL A 23 -14.26 -8.43 5.14
N PRO A 24 -15.04 -7.80 6.03
CA PRO A 24 -16.41 -7.40 5.72
C PRO A 24 -16.40 -6.62 4.40
N THR A 25 -17.04 -7.18 3.38
CA THR A 25 -17.30 -6.45 2.14
C THR A 25 -18.19 -5.29 2.53
N LEU A 26 -17.65 -4.07 2.49
CA LEU A 26 -18.45 -2.88 2.69
C LEU A 26 -19.59 -2.92 1.67
N PRO A 27 -20.86 -2.72 2.08
CA PRO A 27 -21.97 -2.68 1.15
C PRO A 27 -21.77 -1.47 0.23
N LEU A 28 -21.26 -1.76 -0.96
CA LEU A 28 -21.15 -0.84 -2.08
C LEU A 28 -22.56 -0.35 -2.43
N GLY A 29 -22.94 0.87 -2.05
CA GLY A 29 -24.26 1.41 -2.46
C GLY A 29 -25.05 2.26 -1.47
N LYS A 30 -24.46 2.85 -0.44
CA LYS A 30 -25.18 3.87 0.35
C LYS A 30 -24.97 5.25 -0.28
N ASN A 31 -25.96 5.73 -1.04
CA ASN A 31 -25.94 7.00 -1.81
C ASN A 31 -25.83 8.29 -0.97
N ASN A 32 -25.34 8.24 0.27
CA ASN A 32 -25.27 9.38 1.19
C ASN A 32 -23.91 9.48 1.90
N CYS A 33 -22.83 9.12 1.20
CA CYS A 33 -21.47 9.22 1.71
C CYS A 33 -20.95 10.67 1.67
N ALA A 34 -20.12 11.03 2.65
CA ALA A 34 -19.59 12.39 2.80
C ALA A 34 -18.34 12.60 1.94
N ILE A 35 -17.92 13.87 1.79
CA ILE A 35 -16.58 14.17 1.27
C ILE A 35 -15.56 13.64 2.29
N PRO A 36 -14.58 12.82 1.90
CA PRO A 36 -13.57 12.30 2.82
C PRO A 36 -12.81 13.44 3.48
N SER A 37 -12.68 13.39 4.80
CA SER A 37 -11.73 14.23 5.52
C SER A 37 -10.33 13.62 5.37
N LEU A 38 -9.35 14.44 5.00
CA LEU A 38 -7.96 13.99 4.94
C LEU A 38 -7.46 13.73 6.37
N PRO A 39 -6.73 12.63 6.61
CA PRO A 39 -6.17 12.35 7.92
C PRO A 39 -5.16 13.43 8.30
N VAL A 40 -5.23 13.87 9.55
CA VAL A 40 -4.22 14.75 10.15
C VAL A 40 -2.97 13.92 10.47
N ASN A 41 -1.79 14.48 10.21
CA ASN A 41 -0.51 13.83 10.50
C ASN A 41 -0.23 13.79 12.01
N GLY A 42 -0.99 14.56 12.81
CA GLY A 42 -0.91 14.55 14.27
C GLY A 42 0.37 15.19 14.82
N GLY A 43 1.06 15.97 13.98
CA GLY A 43 2.25 16.73 14.31
C GLY A 43 1.94 18.22 14.52
N ALA A 44 2.99 19.03 14.75
CA ALA A 44 2.85 20.48 14.91
C ALA A 44 2.53 21.23 13.60
N SER A 45 2.69 20.57 12.45
CA SER A 45 2.44 21.12 11.12
C SER A 45 1.71 20.09 10.26
N GLU A 46 0.80 20.55 9.42
CA GLU A 46 0.04 19.74 8.48
C GLU A 46 0.37 20.14 7.04
N LEU A 47 0.23 19.20 6.11
CA LEU A 47 0.35 19.52 4.69
C LEU A 47 -0.78 20.49 4.29
N PRO A 48 -0.51 21.42 3.35
CA PRO A 48 -1.55 22.28 2.81
C PRO A 48 -2.71 21.45 2.27
N ALA A 49 -3.93 21.93 2.48
CA ALA A 49 -5.10 21.30 1.87
C ALA A 49 -4.92 21.30 0.34
N PRO A 50 -5.11 20.15 -0.34
CA PRO A 50 -5.01 20.10 -1.79
C PRO A 50 -6.09 20.98 -2.42
N THR A 51 -5.73 21.65 -3.51
CA THR A 51 -6.68 22.41 -4.33
C THR A 51 -7.28 21.52 -5.42
N GLY A 52 -8.53 21.79 -5.78
CA GLY A 52 -9.25 21.05 -6.83
C GLY A 52 -10.20 19.99 -6.31
N THR A 53 -10.72 19.17 -7.23
CA THR A 53 -11.69 18.12 -6.92
C THR A 53 -10.98 16.81 -6.61
N LEU A 54 -11.33 16.19 -5.49
CA LEU A 54 -10.82 14.87 -5.12
C LEU A 54 -11.17 13.83 -6.19
N ALA A 55 -10.15 13.27 -6.84
CA ALA A 55 -10.32 12.22 -7.84
C ALA A 55 -10.36 10.83 -7.17
N TYR A 56 -9.32 10.49 -6.41
CA TYR A 56 -9.17 9.18 -5.77
C TYR A 56 -8.53 9.29 -4.39
N VAL A 57 -8.86 8.33 -3.53
CA VAL A 57 -8.12 8.07 -2.30
C VAL A 57 -7.51 6.67 -2.42
N ALA A 58 -6.19 6.57 -2.28
CA ALA A 58 -5.47 5.32 -2.44
C ALA A 58 -4.84 4.86 -1.13
N LEU A 59 -4.93 3.56 -0.84
CA LEU A 59 -4.08 2.90 0.15
C LEU A 59 -2.81 2.43 -0.57
N GLY A 60 -1.66 2.98 -0.19
CA GLY A 60 -0.36 2.49 -0.66
C GLY A 60 0.21 1.44 0.30
N ARG A 61 0.55 0.25 -0.20
CA ARG A 61 1.33 -0.75 0.55
C ARG A 61 2.58 -1.13 -0.22
N GLY A 62 3.72 -0.93 0.44
CA GLY A 62 5.02 -1.10 -0.18
C GLY A 62 6.18 -1.04 0.81
N ILE A 63 7.36 -0.80 0.25
CA ILE A 63 8.62 -0.65 0.97
C ILE A 63 9.25 0.72 0.68
N GLN A 64 9.97 1.21 1.67
CA GLN A 64 10.83 2.38 1.54
C GLN A 64 12.27 1.88 1.37
N ASN A 65 12.99 2.44 0.40
CA ASN A 65 14.39 2.14 0.14
C ASN A 65 15.28 3.20 0.81
N TYR A 66 16.27 2.75 1.57
CA TYR A 66 17.18 3.60 2.31
C TYR A 66 18.64 3.19 2.11
N THR A 67 19.54 4.15 2.32
CA THR A 67 20.98 3.94 2.39
C THR A 67 21.54 4.41 3.73
N CYS A 68 22.60 3.76 4.18
CA CYS A 68 23.33 4.12 5.39
C CYS A 68 24.76 4.52 5.01
N SER A 69 25.27 5.59 5.63
CA SER A 69 26.69 5.96 5.51
C SER A 69 27.60 5.11 6.41
N ALA A 70 27.06 4.60 7.52
CA ALA A 70 27.71 3.68 8.45
C ALA A 70 26.67 2.92 9.29
N VAL A 71 27.10 1.86 10.00
CA VAL A 71 26.31 1.22 11.07
C VAL A 71 26.10 2.23 12.20
N GLY A 72 24.90 2.28 12.77
CA GLY A 72 24.50 3.29 13.75
C GLY A 72 24.02 4.62 13.14
N ALA A 73 24.19 4.84 11.83
CA ALA A 73 23.88 6.12 11.20
C ALA A 73 22.37 6.31 10.99
N ALA A 74 21.95 7.58 10.93
CA ALA A 74 20.60 7.91 10.50
C ALA A 74 20.41 7.52 9.02
N PRO A 75 19.42 6.68 8.69
CA PRO A 75 19.19 6.25 7.32
C PRO A 75 18.72 7.39 6.42
N ALA A 76 19.27 7.48 5.21
CA ALA A 76 18.84 8.41 4.18
C ALA A 76 17.86 7.72 3.22
N ALA A 77 16.68 8.29 3.00
CA ALA A 77 15.71 7.77 2.03
C ALA A 77 16.21 8.01 0.60
N ILE A 78 16.22 6.96 -0.22
CA ILE A 78 16.62 7.02 -1.63
C ILE A 78 15.50 6.67 -2.61
N GLY A 79 14.34 6.23 -2.10
CA GLY A 79 13.17 5.96 -2.92
C GLY A 79 12.13 5.10 -2.20
N ALA A 80 11.13 4.71 -2.96
CA ALA A 80 10.02 3.89 -2.50
C ALA A 80 9.43 3.08 -3.65
N VAL A 81 8.75 1.99 -3.33
CA VAL A 81 7.87 1.27 -4.25
C VAL A 81 6.66 0.75 -3.49
N ALA A 82 5.46 0.99 -4.03
CA ALA A 82 4.21 0.53 -3.46
C ALA A 82 3.17 0.16 -4.52
N ASN A 83 2.33 -0.83 -4.22
CA ASN A 83 1.07 -1.03 -4.93
C ASN A 83 0.03 -0.10 -4.32
N LEU A 84 -0.83 0.45 -5.16
CA LEU A 84 -1.92 1.35 -4.79
C LEU A 84 -3.25 0.62 -4.96
N TYR A 85 -4.11 0.74 -3.95
CA TYR A 85 -5.46 0.18 -3.96
C TYR A 85 -6.50 1.28 -3.75
N ASP A 86 -7.61 1.21 -4.49
CA ASP A 86 -8.66 2.22 -4.44
C ASP A 86 -9.46 2.11 -3.14
N ALA A 87 -9.30 3.12 -2.28
CA ALA A 87 -9.98 3.28 -1.01
C ALA A 87 -11.01 4.43 -1.05
N THR A 88 -11.34 4.96 -2.23
CA THR A 88 -12.18 6.16 -2.38
C THR A 88 -13.54 5.98 -1.72
N GLU A 89 -14.19 4.84 -1.91
CA GLU A 89 -15.50 4.58 -1.31
C GLU A 89 -15.41 4.38 0.20
N LEU A 90 -14.40 3.63 0.67
CA LEU A 90 -14.14 3.46 2.09
C LEU A 90 -13.92 4.82 2.77
N ALA A 91 -13.12 5.70 2.17
CA ALA A 91 -12.87 7.04 2.69
C ALA A 91 -14.14 7.93 2.71
N LYS A 92 -15.05 7.76 1.74
CA LYS A 92 -16.31 8.52 1.65
C LYS A 92 -17.36 8.02 2.65
N CYS A 93 -17.46 6.70 2.78
CA CYS A 93 -18.60 6.05 3.43
C CYS A 93 -18.29 5.57 4.86
N ASP A 94 -17.02 5.35 5.19
CA ASP A 94 -16.56 4.91 6.50
C ASP A 94 -15.18 5.49 6.82
N GLY A 95 -15.15 6.81 7.04
CA GLY A 95 -13.94 7.56 7.35
C GLY A 95 -13.23 7.07 8.63
N ALA A 96 -13.98 6.57 9.62
CA ALA A 96 -13.40 6.04 10.85
C ALA A 96 -12.56 4.79 10.55
N THR A 97 -13.12 3.82 9.83
CA THR A 97 -12.40 2.63 9.40
C THR A 97 -11.25 2.98 8.46
N PHE A 98 -11.44 3.91 7.53
CA PHE A 98 -10.41 4.39 6.62
C PHE A 98 -9.13 4.85 7.35
N THR A 99 -9.25 5.57 8.47
CA THR A 99 -8.07 6.03 9.23
C THR A 99 -7.24 4.90 9.85
N GLN A 100 -7.84 3.73 10.09
CA GLN A 100 -7.18 2.57 10.69
C GLN A 100 -6.52 1.66 9.64
N PHE A 101 -6.96 1.73 8.39
CA PHE A 101 -6.49 0.85 7.30
C PHE A 101 -4.97 0.85 7.10
N PRO A 102 -4.25 2.00 7.13
CA PRO A 102 -2.80 1.99 7.02
C PRO A 102 -2.11 1.17 8.11
N GLY A 103 -2.64 1.18 9.34
CA GLY A 103 -2.11 0.38 10.44
C GLY A 103 -2.32 -1.12 10.23
N ILE A 104 -3.50 -1.52 9.75
CA ILE A 104 -3.85 -2.92 9.46
C ILE A 104 -3.03 -3.46 8.27
N ALA A 105 -2.88 -2.64 7.22
CA ALA A 105 -2.19 -3.01 5.99
C ALA A 105 -0.72 -3.40 6.20
N VAL A 106 -0.06 -2.85 7.22
CA VAL A 106 1.34 -3.19 7.54
C VAL A 106 1.47 -4.67 7.97
N TYR A 107 0.47 -5.22 8.66
CA TYR A 107 0.50 -6.57 9.21
C TYR A 107 -0.26 -7.61 8.38
N THR A 108 -0.78 -7.21 7.22
CA THR A 108 -1.48 -8.12 6.31
C THR A 108 -0.55 -8.52 5.17
N ASP A 109 -0.51 -9.81 4.87
CA ASP A 109 0.28 -10.32 3.75
C ASP A 109 -0.19 -9.71 2.43
N LEU A 110 0.78 -9.26 1.64
CA LEU A 110 0.52 -8.76 0.29
C LEU A 110 0.10 -9.93 -0.61
N PRO A 111 -0.87 -9.71 -1.53
CA PRO A 111 -1.17 -10.71 -2.54
C PRO A 111 0.05 -10.94 -3.43
N SER A 112 0.16 -12.16 -3.98
CA SER A 112 1.24 -12.53 -4.90
C SER A 112 1.23 -11.76 -6.22
N SER A 113 0.08 -11.16 -6.58
CA SER A 113 -0.07 -10.31 -7.75
C SER A 113 -0.51 -8.90 -7.36
N SER A 114 0.11 -7.89 -7.97
CA SER A 114 -0.30 -6.49 -7.86
C SER A 114 -1.67 -6.19 -8.50
N SER A 115 -2.23 -7.14 -9.26
CA SER A 115 -3.57 -7.03 -9.86
C SER A 115 -4.66 -7.67 -9.00
N ALA A 116 -4.30 -8.29 -7.88
CA ALA A 116 -5.27 -8.87 -6.96
C ALA A 116 -5.79 -7.81 -5.98
N SER A 117 -7.00 -8.01 -5.47
CA SER A 117 -7.52 -7.18 -4.39
C SER A 117 -6.74 -7.38 -3.10
N PHE A 118 -6.63 -6.33 -2.30
CA PHE A 118 -5.98 -6.35 -0.99
C PHE A 118 -6.88 -5.67 0.03
N LEU A 119 -7.16 -6.35 1.16
CA LEU A 119 -8.13 -5.87 2.16
C LEU A 119 -9.51 -5.50 1.57
N GLY A 120 -9.95 -6.23 0.55
CA GLY A 120 -11.19 -5.94 -0.17
C GLY A 120 -11.13 -4.73 -1.12
N LEU A 121 -10.00 -4.02 -1.19
CA LEU A 121 -9.78 -2.89 -2.09
C LEU A 121 -9.28 -3.36 -3.46
N LYS A 122 -9.78 -2.73 -4.51
CA LYS A 122 -9.38 -3.04 -5.90
C LYS A 122 -8.01 -2.42 -6.21
N PRO A 123 -7.17 -3.07 -7.04
CA PRO A 123 -5.93 -2.46 -7.49
C PRO A 123 -6.21 -1.17 -8.27
N LEU A 124 -5.42 -0.14 -8.00
CA LEU A 124 -5.49 1.16 -8.66
C LEU A 124 -4.23 1.45 -9.48
N GLY A 125 -3.07 0.95 -9.04
CA GLY A 125 -1.82 1.24 -9.72
C GLY A 125 -0.60 1.03 -8.85
N LYS A 126 0.46 1.79 -9.14
CA LYS A 126 1.75 1.72 -8.44
C LYS A 126 2.30 3.10 -8.15
N HIS A 127 3.03 3.21 -7.05
CA HIS A 127 3.87 4.33 -6.74
C HIS A 127 5.33 3.87 -6.73
N PHE A 128 6.21 4.66 -7.35
CA PHE A 128 7.66 4.40 -7.33
C PHE A 128 8.45 5.69 -7.53
N PHE A 129 9.73 5.65 -7.21
CA PHE A 129 10.69 6.69 -7.60
C PHE A 129 11.46 6.21 -8.83
N ASP A 130 11.52 7.04 -9.87
CA ASP A 130 12.29 6.71 -11.07
C ASP A 130 13.81 6.92 -10.89
N ALA A 131 14.59 6.72 -11.94
CA ALA A 131 16.04 6.85 -11.90
C ALA A 131 16.52 8.28 -11.57
N SER A 132 15.70 9.30 -11.82
CA SER A 132 15.96 10.70 -11.43
C SER A 132 15.45 11.03 -10.02
N GLY A 133 14.87 10.08 -9.31
CA GLY A 133 14.26 10.30 -8.00
C GLY A 133 12.91 11.01 -8.08
N THR A 134 12.26 11.05 -9.24
CA THR A 134 10.94 11.64 -9.40
C THR A 134 9.87 10.68 -8.85
N PRO A 135 9.08 11.09 -7.82
CA PRO A 135 7.98 10.28 -7.33
C PRO A 135 6.90 10.21 -8.41
N THR A 136 6.61 8.98 -8.85
CA THR A 136 5.64 8.68 -9.90
C THR A 136 4.46 7.91 -9.32
N PHE A 137 3.25 8.30 -9.69
CA PHE A 137 2.02 7.58 -9.43
C PHE A 137 1.44 7.13 -10.77
N ASP A 138 1.61 5.84 -11.07
CA ASP A 138 1.06 5.21 -12.27
C ASP A 138 -0.25 4.52 -11.91
N LEU A 139 -1.36 5.18 -12.24
CA LEU A 139 -2.73 4.68 -12.04
C LEU A 139 -3.21 3.98 -13.33
N SER A 140 -2.44 2.99 -13.76
CA SER A 140 -2.66 2.25 -15.01
C SER A 140 -4.09 1.69 -15.19
N THR A 141 -4.78 1.33 -14.09
CA THR A 141 -6.15 0.81 -14.18
C THR A 141 -7.17 1.83 -14.68
N ILE A 142 -6.81 3.12 -14.62
CA ILE A 142 -7.63 4.24 -15.11
C ILE A 142 -6.90 5.08 -16.16
N SER A 143 -5.79 4.58 -16.71
CA SER A 143 -4.99 5.26 -17.74
C SER A 143 -4.56 6.69 -17.34
N LYS A 144 -4.12 6.87 -16.09
CA LYS A 144 -3.57 8.13 -15.59
C LYS A 144 -2.18 7.91 -15.01
N ILE A 145 -1.30 8.89 -15.22
CA ILE A 145 0.02 8.93 -14.61
C ILE A 145 0.30 10.33 -14.09
N LEU A 146 0.90 10.43 -12.91
CA LEU A 146 1.34 11.66 -12.29
C LEU A 146 2.83 11.56 -11.99
N TYR A 147 3.61 12.48 -12.55
CA TYR A 147 4.99 12.75 -12.14
C TYR A 147 4.94 13.90 -11.16
N ALA A 148 5.21 13.61 -9.89
CA ALA A 148 5.10 14.59 -8.82
C ALA A 148 6.47 15.20 -8.50
N ALA A 149 6.43 16.38 -7.89
CA ALA A 149 7.57 16.97 -7.21
C ALA A 149 7.20 17.18 -5.74
N LYS A 150 8.19 16.99 -4.87
CA LYS A 150 8.03 17.22 -3.45
C LYS A 150 8.09 18.73 -3.19
N THR A 151 6.98 19.32 -2.78
CA THR A 151 6.87 20.78 -2.52
C THR A 151 6.81 21.13 -1.03
N GLY A 152 6.72 20.12 -0.16
CA GLY A 152 6.66 20.29 1.29
C GLY A 152 6.82 18.96 2.01
N ASP A 153 7.01 19.05 3.33
CA ASP A 153 7.33 17.93 4.21
C ASP A 153 6.69 18.11 5.58
N VAL A 154 6.23 16.99 6.16
CA VAL A 154 5.86 16.91 7.57
C VAL A 154 6.66 15.76 8.18
N ALA A 155 7.23 15.99 9.37
CA ALA A 155 7.95 14.97 10.09
C ALA A 155 7.04 13.77 10.39
N ALA A 156 7.55 12.56 10.19
CA ALA A 156 6.82 11.36 10.58
C ALA A 156 6.54 11.36 12.10
N PRO A 157 5.41 10.80 12.57
CA PRO A 157 5.11 10.72 13.99
C PRO A 157 6.25 10.07 14.80
N ILE A 158 6.59 10.68 15.94
CA ILE A 158 7.78 10.43 16.79
C ILE A 158 7.98 8.95 17.18
N LYS A 159 6.93 8.11 17.15
CA LYS A 159 7.01 6.69 17.54
C LYS A 159 7.26 5.69 16.40
N ARG A 160 7.49 6.12 15.15
CA ARG A 160 7.71 5.21 14.01
C ARG A 160 9.12 5.23 13.39
N GLN A 161 10.07 5.93 14.01
CA GLN A 161 11.49 5.93 13.63
C GLN A 161 12.35 5.27 14.72
N PRO A 162 12.22 3.96 15.04
CA PRO A 162 13.09 3.33 16.03
C PRO A 162 14.37 2.71 15.43
N TRP A 163 14.59 2.82 14.11
CA TRP A 163 15.69 2.11 13.46
C TRP A 163 16.80 3.09 13.08
N ALA A 164 17.89 3.05 13.85
CA ALA A 164 19.19 3.37 13.30
C ALA A 164 19.59 2.22 12.36
N CYS A 165 20.42 2.53 11.36
CA CYS A 165 21.30 1.49 10.86
C CYS A 165 22.23 1.02 12.01
#